data_AF-A0A8K1D9K8-F1
#
_entry.id   AF-A0A8K1D9K8-F1
#
_cell.length_a   1.000
_cell.length_b   1.000
_cell.length_c   1.000
_cell.angle_alpha   90.00
_cell.angle_beta   90.00
_cell.angle_gamma   90.00
#
_symmetry.space_group_name_H-M   'P 1'
#
loop_
_entity.id
_entity.type
_entity.pdbx_description
1 polymer ?
#
loop_
_entity_poly.entity_id
_entity_poly.type
_entity_poly.pdbx_seq_one_letter_code
_entity_poly.pdbx_strand_id
1 'polypeptide(L)'
;VGHIFLADYALLGGLPTGTIGGRPQFVAAPLCLLWLNPRGDLLPVAIQLSQCPGPESPIFLPDTGGWTLAKLWVRASHFVLHEMVTHLLHGHFLAEVFAVATHRLPTAHPVHQATSVGREGTLALVARGTLSLTYGELCVPEDVAARGVGDIPRYHYRDDAMDIWGAIESYVQGIVSLFYAGDSDVSEDEELQGWVGEIFTYGVLGNARSGFPSRLSSRPELVKFLTMIIFVCSARHAAVNSGQYDYAAWMPNTPGTMQRPPPRSVTEATEELLLGTLPSPEATGALLALLSVVSYEGGEP
;
A
#
# COMPACT_ATOMS: atom_id res chain seq x y z
N VAL A 1 4.74 -16.68 -22.32
CA VAL A 1 3.38 -16.47 -21.75
C VAL A 1 3.59 -15.82 -20.39
N GLY A 2 3.16 -14.57 -20.20
CA GLY A 2 3.46 -13.75 -19.02
C GLY A 2 3.25 -12.25 -19.25
N HIS A 3 2.30 -11.87 -20.11
CA HIS A 3 2.09 -10.48 -20.53
C HIS A 3 0.84 -9.83 -19.92
N ILE A 4 0.12 -10.55 -19.06
CA ILE A 4 -1.10 -10.05 -18.41
C ILE A 4 -0.85 -9.98 -16.92
N PHE A 5 -1.13 -8.82 -16.34
CA PHE A 5 -0.95 -8.52 -14.92
C PHE A 5 -2.27 -8.01 -14.35
N LEU A 6 -2.45 -8.15 -13.04
CA LEU A 6 -3.65 -7.72 -12.34
C LEU A 6 -3.26 -6.84 -11.15
N ALA A 7 -3.87 -5.67 -11.06
CA ALA A 7 -3.94 -4.91 -9.82
C ALA A 7 -5.33 -5.11 -9.21
N ASP A 8 -5.38 -5.85 -8.09
CA ASP A 8 -6.60 -6.18 -7.36
C ASP A 8 -6.67 -5.40 -6.05
N TYR A 9 -7.75 -4.65 -5.87
CA TYR A 9 -7.99 -3.82 -4.70
C TYR A 9 -9.06 -4.43 -3.77
N ALA A 10 -9.20 -5.76 -3.76
CA ALA A 10 -10.18 -6.50 -2.97
C ALA A 10 -10.22 -6.13 -1.47
N LEU A 11 -9.09 -5.72 -0.88
CA LEU A 11 -9.01 -5.31 0.53
C LEU A 11 -9.95 -4.15 0.89
N LEU A 12 -10.28 -3.32 -0.11
CA LEU A 12 -11.21 -2.18 0.02
C LEU A 12 -12.69 -2.59 -0.03
N GLY A 13 -13.00 -3.84 -0.39
CA GLY A 13 -14.37 -4.32 -0.58
C GLY A 13 -15.22 -4.16 0.68
N GLY A 14 -16.33 -3.42 0.57
CA GLY A 14 -17.27 -3.22 1.67
C GLY A 14 -16.72 -2.46 2.88
N LEU A 15 -15.65 -1.66 2.71
CA LEU A 15 -15.22 -0.74 3.76
C LEU A 15 -16.29 0.33 4.04
N PRO A 16 -16.49 0.72 5.31
CA PRO A 16 -17.30 1.90 5.61
C PRO A 16 -16.61 3.15 5.06
N THR A 17 -17.41 4.12 4.62
CA THR A 17 -16.94 5.42 4.14
C THR A 17 -17.38 6.55 5.07
N GLY A 18 -16.62 7.64 5.03
CA GLY A 18 -16.86 8.81 5.85
C GLY A 18 -17.79 9.84 5.21
N THR A 19 -17.94 10.97 5.90
CA THR A 19 -18.56 12.19 5.37
C THR A 19 -17.57 13.35 5.47
N ILE A 20 -17.50 14.16 4.42
CA ILE A 20 -16.68 15.39 4.37
C ILE A 20 -17.62 16.57 4.13
N GLY A 21 -17.61 17.56 5.04
CA GLY A 21 -18.54 18.69 4.98
C GLY A 21 -20.02 18.26 4.93
N GLY A 22 -20.38 17.17 5.61
CA GLY A 22 -21.73 16.59 5.60
C GLY A 22 -22.10 15.79 4.35
N ARG A 23 -21.20 15.68 3.36
CA ARG A 23 -21.43 14.91 2.13
C ARG A 23 -20.87 13.50 2.25
N PRO A 24 -21.62 12.45 1.89
CA PRO A 24 -21.11 11.08 1.82
C PRO A 24 -19.93 10.96 0.87
N GLN A 25 -18.92 10.18 1.28
CA GLN A 25 -17.79 9.81 0.45
C GLN A 25 -17.91 8.37 -0.01
N PHE A 26 -17.18 8.01 -1.06
CA PHE A 26 -17.27 6.71 -1.71
C PHE A 26 -15.89 6.11 -1.96
N VAL A 27 -15.81 4.78 -1.94
CA VAL A 27 -14.62 3.99 -2.27
C VAL A 27 -15.03 2.84 -3.17
N ALA A 28 -14.18 2.51 -4.15
CA ALA A 28 -14.34 1.34 -5.01
C ALA A 28 -13.31 0.26 -4.64
N ALA A 29 -13.57 -0.98 -5.03
CA ALA A 29 -12.63 -2.09 -4.92
C ALA A 29 -12.35 -2.67 -6.32
N PRO A 30 -11.64 -1.91 -7.17
CA PRO A 30 -11.51 -2.26 -8.58
C PRO A 30 -10.60 -3.47 -8.83
N LEU A 31 -10.76 -4.04 -10.02
CA LEU A 31 -9.86 -4.97 -10.68
C LEU A 31 -9.35 -4.26 -11.94
N CYS A 32 -8.04 -4.04 -12.04
CA CYS A 32 -7.42 -3.42 -13.22
C CYS A 32 -6.52 -4.45 -13.91
N LEU A 33 -6.93 -4.87 -15.10
CA LEU A 33 -6.15 -5.77 -15.93
C LEU A 33 -5.16 -4.95 -16.76
N LEU A 34 -3.89 -5.34 -16.73
CA LEU A 34 -2.82 -4.69 -17.47
C LEU A 34 -2.18 -5.66 -18.47
N TRP A 35 -1.75 -5.11 -19.60
CA TRP A 35 -1.03 -5.84 -20.63
C TRP A 35 0.37 -5.24 -20.81
N LEU A 36 1.40 -6.08 -20.72
CA LEU A 36 2.77 -5.75 -21.06
C LEU A 36 2.97 -5.91 -22.56
N ASN A 37 3.05 -4.77 -23.26
CA ASN A 37 3.18 -4.75 -24.71
C ASN A 37 4.61 -5.15 -25.17
N PRO A 38 4.84 -5.43 -26.46
CA PRO A 38 6.17 -5.76 -26.99
C PRO A 38 7.23 -4.65 -26.86
N ARG A 39 6.83 -3.40 -26.58
CA ARG A 39 7.76 -2.28 -26.29
C ARG A 39 8.19 -2.25 -24.82
N GLY A 40 7.61 -3.11 -23.99
CA GLY A 40 7.86 -3.15 -22.56
C GLY A 40 7.02 -2.16 -21.74
N ASP A 41 5.94 -1.60 -22.29
CA ASP A 41 5.03 -0.73 -21.53
C ASP A 41 3.90 -1.56 -20.92
N LEU A 42 3.61 -1.33 -19.64
CA LEU A 42 2.49 -1.93 -18.95
C LEU A 42 1.26 -1.01 -19.05
N LEU A 43 0.24 -1.44 -19.79
CA LEU A 43 -0.92 -0.62 -20.15
C LEU A 43 -2.22 -1.21 -19.56
N PRO A 44 -3.10 -0.40 -18.94
CA PRO A 44 -4.40 -0.88 -18.50
C PRO A 44 -5.28 -1.19 -19.72
N VAL A 45 -5.91 -2.37 -19.73
CA VAL A 45 -6.74 -2.87 -20.85
C VAL A 45 -8.18 -3.16 -20.46
N ALA A 46 -8.46 -3.37 -19.18
CA ALA A 46 -9.83 -3.54 -18.67
C ALA A 46 -9.90 -3.12 -17.19
N ILE A 47 -11.00 -2.47 -16.79
CA ILE A 47 -11.25 -2.07 -15.41
C ILE A 47 -12.67 -2.45 -15.02
N GLN A 48 -12.83 -3.23 -13.94
CA GLN A 48 -14.10 -3.44 -13.26
C GLN A 48 -14.04 -2.73 -11.90
N LEU A 49 -15.01 -1.89 -11.56
CA LEU A 49 -14.95 -1.05 -10.34
C LEU A 49 -15.43 -1.76 -9.06
N SER A 50 -15.90 -3.01 -9.18
CA SER A 50 -16.34 -3.86 -8.08
C SER A 50 -15.69 -5.23 -8.17
N GLN A 51 -15.60 -5.90 -7.02
CA GLN A 51 -15.23 -7.31 -6.94
C GLN A 51 -16.36 -8.24 -7.41
N CYS A 52 -17.61 -7.77 -7.34
CA CYS A 52 -18.78 -8.55 -7.74
C CYS A 52 -19.17 -8.23 -9.19
N PRO A 53 -19.01 -9.15 -10.15
CA PRO A 53 -19.44 -8.94 -11.53
C PRO A 53 -20.97 -8.88 -11.61
N GLY A 54 -21.49 -8.14 -12.59
CA GLY A 54 -22.93 -8.07 -12.83
C GLY A 54 -23.32 -6.94 -13.77
N PRO A 55 -24.62 -6.83 -14.11
CA PRO A 55 -25.11 -5.79 -15.02
C PRO A 55 -24.90 -4.36 -14.49
N GLU A 56 -24.81 -4.18 -13.16
CA GLU A 56 -24.48 -2.89 -12.51
C GLU A 56 -22.98 -2.70 -12.25
N SER A 57 -22.12 -3.61 -12.71
CA SER A 57 -20.66 -3.52 -12.60
C SER A 57 -20.02 -3.78 -13.95
N PRO A 58 -20.09 -2.81 -14.88
CA PRO A 58 -19.55 -2.98 -16.22
C PRO A 58 -18.03 -3.07 -16.18
N ILE A 59 -17.47 -3.74 -17.19
CA ILE A 59 -16.05 -3.72 -17.49
C ILE A 59 -15.82 -2.56 -18.47
N PHE A 60 -15.07 -1.56 -18.02
CA PHE A 60 -14.63 -0.44 -18.85
C PHE A 60 -13.40 -0.85 -19.66
N LEU A 61 -13.39 -0.48 -20.94
CA LEU A 61 -12.28 -0.69 -21.87
C LEU A 61 -11.77 0.65 -22.42
N PRO A 62 -10.51 0.74 -22.91
CA PRO A 62 -9.93 1.99 -23.40
C PRO A 62 -10.71 2.74 -24.48
N ASP A 63 -11.46 2.02 -25.30
CA ASP A 63 -12.26 2.51 -26.43
C ASP A 63 -13.73 2.73 -26.09
N THR A 64 -14.15 2.41 -24.85
CA THR A 64 -15.51 2.63 -24.36
C THR A 64 -15.64 3.99 -23.66
N GLY A 65 -16.86 4.54 -23.64
CA GLY A 65 -17.18 5.72 -22.82
C GLY A 65 -16.82 5.47 -21.34
N GLY A 66 -16.40 6.52 -20.63
CA GLY A 66 -16.11 6.41 -19.20
C GLY A 66 -14.72 5.88 -18.81
N TRP A 67 -13.84 5.57 -19.76
CA TRP A 67 -12.49 5.07 -19.47
C TRP A 67 -11.69 5.96 -18.52
N THR A 68 -11.76 7.28 -18.68
CA THR A 68 -11.08 8.24 -17.78
C THR A 68 -11.62 8.15 -16.36
N LEU A 69 -12.95 8.05 -16.17
CA LEU A 69 -13.57 7.90 -14.87
C LEU A 69 -13.19 6.56 -14.22
N ALA A 70 -13.15 5.47 -14.99
CA ALA A 70 -12.72 4.17 -14.48
C ALA A 70 -11.28 4.20 -13.97
N LYS A 71 -10.35 4.82 -14.71
CA LYS A 71 -8.97 5.03 -14.25
C LYS A 71 -8.89 5.93 -13.02
N LEU A 72 -9.70 6.99 -12.95
CA LEU A 72 -9.78 7.88 -11.79
C LEU A 72 -10.16 7.08 -10.52
N TRP A 73 -11.13 6.18 -10.61
CA TRP A 73 -11.50 5.29 -9.50
C TRP A 73 -10.37 4.33 -9.09
N VAL A 74 -9.64 3.76 -10.06
CA VAL A 74 -8.44 2.95 -9.76
C VAL A 74 -7.39 3.77 -9.00
N ARG A 75 -7.16 5.02 -9.40
CA ARG A 75 -6.24 5.92 -8.70
C ARG A 75 -6.72 6.30 -7.30
N ALA A 76 -8.02 6.54 -7.12
CA ALA A 76 -8.62 6.79 -5.80
C ALA A 76 -8.46 5.59 -4.86
N SER A 77 -8.78 4.38 -5.34
CA SER A 77 -8.60 3.14 -4.59
C SER A 77 -7.13 2.88 -4.26
N HIS A 78 -6.22 3.16 -5.20
CA HIS A 78 -4.80 3.05 -4.98
C HIS A 78 -4.30 4.00 -3.90
N PHE A 79 -4.74 5.26 -3.87
CA PHE A 79 -4.38 6.19 -2.80
C PHE A 79 -4.78 5.65 -1.43
N VAL A 80 -6.03 5.21 -1.26
CA VAL A 80 -6.52 4.69 0.03
C VAL A 80 -5.70 3.48 0.50
N LEU A 81 -5.39 2.55 -0.41
CA LEU A 81 -4.60 1.37 -0.08
C LEU A 81 -3.12 1.71 0.16
N HIS A 82 -2.56 2.63 -0.62
CA HIS A 82 -1.20 3.12 -0.47
C HIS A 82 -1.02 3.73 0.92
N GLU A 83 -1.84 4.71 1.29
CA GLU A 83 -1.67 5.43 2.56
C GLU A 83 -1.86 4.53 3.77
N MET A 84 -2.92 3.71 3.79
CA MET A 84 -3.28 2.95 4.98
C MET A 84 -2.48 1.65 5.15
N VAL A 85 -2.12 1.01 4.03
CA VAL A 85 -1.48 -0.32 4.06
C VAL A 85 -0.03 -0.23 3.63
N THR A 86 0.26 0.35 2.47
CA THR A 86 1.64 0.36 1.95
C THR A 86 2.55 1.31 2.73
N HIS A 87 2.04 2.48 3.08
CA HIS A 87 2.78 3.53 3.79
C HIS A 87 2.63 3.35 5.30
N LEU A 88 1.42 3.57 5.86
CA LEU A 88 1.21 3.51 7.30
C LEU A 88 1.56 2.13 7.89
N LEU A 89 0.96 1.03 7.38
CA LEU A 89 1.16 -0.30 7.94
C LEU A 89 2.53 -0.91 7.61
N HIS A 90 2.91 -0.93 6.33
CA HIS A 90 4.14 -1.61 5.90
C HIS A 90 5.39 -0.74 5.99
N GLY A 91 5.25 0.58 6.08
CA GLY A 91 6.36 1.52 6.23
C GLY A 91 6.65 1.92 7.68
N HIS A 92 5.66 1.87 8.57
CA HIS A 92 5.85 2.17 9.99
C HIS A 92 5.54 0.98 10.89
N PHE A 93 6.55 0.48 11.62
CA PHE A 93 6.35 -0.56 12.64
C PHE A 93 5.48 -0.13 13.84
N LEU A 94 5.03 1.13 13.90
CA LEU A 94 4.10 1.68 14.89
C LEU A 94 2.70 1.97 14.31
N ALA A 95 2.35 1.37 13.18
CA ALA A 95 1.10 1.61 12.48
C ALA A 95 -0.16 1.51 13.36
N GLU A 96 -0.23 0.52 14.26
CA GLU A 96 -1.36 0.37 15.17
C GLU A 96 -1.47 1.55 16.14
N VAL A 97 -0.34 1.99 16.70
CA VAL A 97 -0.29 3.14 17.61
C VAL A 97 -0.81 4.39 16.91
N PHE A 98 -0.36 4.62 15.68
CA PHE A 98 -0.83 5.75 14.86
C PHE A 98 -2.30 5.61 14.50
N ALA A 99 -2.76 4.45 14.03
CA ALA A 99 -4.15 4.23 13.65
C ALA A 99 -5.10 4.48 14.84
N VAL A 100 -4.77 3.97 16.03
CA VAL A 100 -5.58 4.15 17.24
C VAL A 100 -5.51 5.59 17.76
N ALA A 101 -4.35 6.25 17.70
CA ALA A 101 -4.22 7.65 18.08
C ALA A 101 -5.02 8.57 17.14
N THR A 102 -4.90 8.37 15.83
CA THR A 102 -5.66 9.08 14.79
C THR A 102 -7.16 8.86 14.95
N HIS A 103 -7.60 7.65 15.32
CA HIS A 103 -9.01 7.37 15.60
C HIS A 103 -9.59 8.26 16.72
N ARG A 104 -8.77 8.74 17.66
CA ARG A 104 -9.24 9.61 18.76
C ARG A 104 -9.39 11.08 18.34
N LEU A 105 -8.98 11.46 17.13
CA LEU A 105 -9.15 12.82 16.64
C LEU A 105 -10.63 13.13 16.36
N PRO A 106 -11.04 14.41 16.45
CA PRO A 106 -12.38 14.83 16.03
C PRO A 106 -12.62 14.48 14.55
N THR A 107 -13.82 14.04 14.19
CA THR A 107 -14.14 13.65 12.79
C THR A 107 -13.93 14.77 11.77
N ALA A 108 -14.00 16.04 12.21
CA ALA A 108 -13.72 17.22 11.38
C ALA A 108 -12.21 17.51 11.20
N HIS A 109 -11.31 16.76 11.84
CA HIS A 109 -9.87 16.97 11.74
C HIS A 109 -9.36 16.72 10.31
N PRO A 110 -8.42 17.53 9.76
CA PRO A 110 -7.95 17.41 8.38
C PRO A 110 -7.51 16.00 7.97
N VAL A 111 -6.86 15.25 8.86
CA VAL A 111 -6.46 13.85 8.63
C VAL A 111 -7.63 12.95 8.23
N HIS A 112 -8.81 13.13 8.83
CA HIS A 112 -10.01 12.38 8.45
C HIS A 112 -10.71 12.92 7.20
N GLN A 113 -10.39 14.16 6.80
CA GLN A 113 -10.94 14.79 5.60
C GLN A 113 -10.08 14.53 4.36
N ALA A 114 -8.88 13.96 4.53
CA ALA A 114 -7.96 13.63 3.44
C ALA A 114 -8.27 12.30 2.72
N THR A 115 -9.15 11.46 3.29
CA THR A 115 -9.43 10.10 2.80
C THR A 115 -10.94 9.79 2.76
N SER A 116 -11.38 9.02 1.78
CA SER A 116 -12.80 8.60 1.65
C SER A 116 -13.28 7.67 2.77
N VAL A 117 -12.39 6.87 3.35
CA VAL A 117 -12.75 5.83 4.32
C VAL A 117 -12.97 6.42 5.72
N GLY A 118 -12.46 7.63 5.96
CA GLY A 118 -12.62 8.33 7.23
C GLY A 118 -12.16 7.51 8.43
N ARG A 119 -12.63 7.88 9.63
CA ARG A 119 -12.17 7.28 10.89
C ARG A 119 -12.40 5.76 10.98
N GLU A 120 -13.63 5.30 10.74
CA GLU A 120 -13.99 3.89 10.91
C GLU A 120 -13.36 3.02 9.83
N GLY A 121 -13.34 3.49 8.59
CA GLY A 121 -12.78 2.75 7.47
C GLY A 121 -11.26 2.67 7.51
N THR A 122 -10.57 3.70 8.04
CA THR A 122 -9.13 3.62 8.34
C THR A 122 -8.83 2.47 9.32
N LEU A 123 -9.53 2.41 10.45
CA LEU A 123 -9.29 1.35 11.44
C LEU A 123 -9.58 -0.05 10.87
N ALA A 124 -10.70 -0.18 10.14
CA ALA A 124 -11.07 -1.44 9.48
C ALA A 124 -10.04 -1.87 8.42
N LEU A 125 -9.52 -0.93 7.63
CA LEU A 125 -8.54 -1.23 6.59
C LEU A 125 -7.17 -1.59 7.18
N VAL A 126 -6.71 -0.89 8.21
CA VAL A 126 -5.47 -1.25 8.94
C VAL A 126 -5.62 -2.65 9.54
N ALA A 127 -6.74 -2.96 10.21
CA ALA A 127 -6.97 -4.29 10.78
C ALA A 127 -6.97 -5.40 9.70
N ARG A 128 -7.61 -5.16 8.55
CA ARG A 128 -7.57 -6.10 7.41
C ARG A 128 -6.16 -6.27 6.87
N GLY A 129 -5.42 -5.16 6.71
CA GLY A 129 -4.03 -5.16 6.27
C GLY A 129 -3.14 -5.99 7.19
N THR A 130 -3.25 -5.80 8.52
CA THR A 130 -2.49 -6.57 9.52
C THR A 130 -2.78 -8.06 9.43
N LEU A 131 -4.04 -8.44 9.22
CA LEU A 131 -4.41 -9.85 9.05
C LEU A 131 -3.92 -10.47 7.73
N SER A 132 -3.75 -9.65 6.68
CA SER A 132 -3.25 -10.11 5.37
C SER A 132 -1.74 -10.07 5.22
N LEU A 133 -1.04 -9.30 6.06
CA LEU A 133 0.41 -9.10 5.97
C LEU A 133 1.17 -10.41 6.07
N THR A 134 2.12 -10.59 5.15
CA THR A 134 3.07 -11.70 5.19
C THR A 134 4.52 -11.22 5.31
N TYR A 135 5.37 -12.06 5.89
CA TYR A 135 6.81 -11.79 6.01
C TYR A 135 7.49 -11.66 4.64
N GLY A 136 7.06 -12.47 3.67
CA GLY A 136 7.58 -12.43 2.30
C GLY A 136 7.33 -11.10 1.60
N GLU A 137 6.18 -10.44 1.84
CA GLU A 137 5.88 -9.11 1.27
C GLU A 137 6.81 -8.00 1.78
N LEU A 138 7.49 -8.21 2.91
CA LEU A 138 8.49 -7.29 3.46
C LEU A 138 9.92 -7.63 3.00
N CYS A 139 10.11 -8.79 2.36
CA CYS A 139 11.40 -9.23 1.84
C CYS A 139 11.45 -9.05 0.31
N VAL A 140 12.22 -8.08 -0.19
CA VAL A 140 12.16 -7.65 -1.60
C VAL A 140 12.29 -8.80 -2.60
N PRO A 141 13.26 -9.74 -2.50
CA PRO A 141 13.37 -10.82 -3.47
C PRO A 141 12.15 -11.75 -3.48
N GLU A 142 11.58 -12.02 -2.30
CA GLU A 142 10.41 -12.90 -2.15
C GLU A 142 9.15 -12.24 -2.66
N ASP A 143 8.93 -10.97 -2.35
CA ASP A 143 7.81 -10.17 -2.87
C ASP A 143 7.83 -10.11 -4.41
N VAL A 144 8.98 -9.79 -5.00
CA VAL A 144 9.15 -9.71 -6.46
C VAL A 144 8.88 -11.06 -7.13
N ALA A 145 9.37 -12.15 -6.54
CA ALA A 145 9.13 -13.50 -7.03
C ALA A 145 7.66 -13.92 -6.88
N ALA A 146 7.04 -13.68 -5.72
CA ALA A 146 5.67 -14.04 -5.43
C ALA A 146 4.67 -13.33 -6.34
N ARG A 147 4.94 -12.06 -6.70
CA ARG A 147 4.12 -11.29 -7.64
C ARG A 147 4.37 -11.62 -9.11
N GLY A 148 5.44 -12.38 -9.42
CA GLY A 148 5.78 -12.73 -10.80
C GLY A 148 6.18 -11.52 -11.66
N VAL A 149 6.82 -10.52 -11.05
CA VAL A 149 7.14 -9.22 -11.69
C VAL A 149 8.63 -9.02 -11.96
N GLY A 150 9.44 -10.06 -11.74
CA GLY A 150 10.90 -10.04 -11.90
C GLY A 150 11.37 -9.69 -13.32
N ASP A 151 10.59 -10.00 -14.34
CA ASP A 151 10.97 -9.82 -15.75
C ASP A 151 10.37 -8.56 -16.40
N ILE A 152 9.61 -7.75 -15.67
CA ILE A 152 9.01 -6.53 -16.23
C ILE A 152 10.13 -5.51 -16.56
N PRO A 153 10.26 -5.04 -17.80
CA PRO A 153 11.25 -4.03 -18.14
C PRO A 153 10.92 -2.67 -17.51
N ARG A 154 11.95 -1.87 -17.19
CA ARG A 154 11.81 -0.51 -16.62
C ARG A 154 11.02 -0.48 -15.31
N TYR A 155 11.08 -1.54 -14.52
CA TYR A 155 10.52 -1.55 -13.17
C TYR A 155 11.56 -1.01 -12.18
N HIS A 156 11.80 0.31 -12.25
CA HIS A 156 12.90 0.98 -11.53
C HIS A 156 12.89 0.73 -10.02
N TYR A 157 11.71 0.77 -9.36
CA TYR A 157 11.61 0.42 -7.94
C TYR A 157 12.16 -0.98 -7.64
N ARG A 158 11.85 -2.00 -8.45
CA ARG A 158 12.36 -3.35 -8.25
C ARG A 158 13.87 -3.36 -8.36
N ASP A 159 14.40 -2.76 -9.41
CA ASP A 159 15.83 -2.79 -9.72
C ASP A 159 16.62 -2.13 -8.57
N ASP A 160 16.23 -0.92 -8.17
CA ASP A 160 16.88 -0.19 -7.08
C ASP A 160 16.68 -0.89 -5.72
N ALA A 161 15.47 -1.41 -5.45
CA ALA A 161 15.19 -2.11 -4.19
C ALA A 161 15.99 -3.41 -4.06
N MET A 162 16.21 -4.15 -5.14
CA MET A 162 17.02 -5.37 -5.14
C MET A 162 18.49 -5.05 -4.85
N ASP A 163 19.03 -3.99 -5.46
CA ASP A 163 20.42 -3.56 -5.22
C ASP A 163 20.62 -3.09 -3.77
N ILE A 164 19.69 -2.26 -3.26
CA ILE A 164 19.74 -1.78 -1.88
C ILE A 164 19.54 -2.94 -0.88
N TRP A 165 18.62 -3.87 -1.16
CA TRP A 165 18.44 -5.07 -0.35
C TRP A 165 19.74 -5.88 -0.25
N GLY A 166 20.38 -6.16 -1.39
CA GLY A 166 21.65 -6.91 -1.42
C GLY A 166 22.77 -6.20 -0.65
N ALA A 167 22.84 -4.87 -0.71
CA ALA A 167 23.81 -4.10 0.06
C ALA A 167 23.57 -4.20 1.58
N ILE A 168 22.31 -4.07 2.02
CA ILE A 168 21.93 -4.22 3.44
C ILE A 168 22.19 -5.65 3.91
N GLU A 169 21.80 -6.65 3.12
CA GLU A 169 22.00 -8.06 3.45
C GLU A 169 23.48 -8.39 3.63
N SER A 170 24.34 -7.92 2.72
CA SER A 170 25.79 -8.09 2.83
C SER A 170 26.36 -7.40 4.08
N TYR A 171 25.86 -6.21 4.43
CA TYR A 171 26.27 -5.51 5.64
C TYR A 171 25.86 -6.29 6.90
N VAL A 172 24.59 -6.69 6.99
CA VAL A 172 24.04 -7.46 8.11
C VAL A 172 24.76 -8.79 8.26
N GLN A 173 25.03 -9.51 7.16
CA GLN A 173 25.82 -10.75 7.18
C GLN A 173 27.20 -10.54 7.81
N GLY A 174 27.87 -9.43 7.46
CA GLY A 174 29.14 -9.05 8.06
C GLY A 174 29.03 -8.85 9.58
N ILE A 175 28.02 -8.10 10.04
CA ILE A 175 27.78 -7.87 11.47
C ILE A 175 27.44 -9.16 12.21
N VAL A 176 26.48 -9.94 11.72
CA VAL A 176 26.06 -11.20 12.37
C VAL A 176 27.24 -12.16 12.51
N SER A 177 28.13 -12.22 11.52
CA SER A 177 29.31 -13.10 11.55
C SER A 177 30.37 -12.69 12.58
N LEU A 178 30.33 -11.46 13.09
CA LEU A 178 31.23 -11.01 14.17
C LEU A 178 30.79 -11.51 15.55
N PHE A 179 29.49 -11.74 15.74
CA PHE A 179 28.90 -12.05 17.06
C PHE A 179 28.38 -13.48 17.17
N TYR A 180 27.98 -14.10 16.05
CA TYR A 180 27.47 -15.47 16.00
C TYR A 180 28.40 -16.32 15.12
N ALA A 181 29.16 -17.23 15.74
CA ALA A 181 30.09 -18.12 15.05
C ALA A 181 29.35 -19.22 14.28
N GLY A 182 28.22 -19.68 14.81
CA GLY A 182 27.39 -20.72 14.21
C GLY A 182 25.90 -20.53 14.44
N ASP A 183 25.11 -21.44 13.86
CA ASP A 183 23.65 -21.43 14.01
C ASP A 183 23.20 -21.77 15.43
N SER A 184 23.99 -22.57 16.16
CA SER A 184 23.78 -22.86 17.59
C SER A 184 23.68 -21.58 18.40
N ASP A 185 24.62 -20.65 18.18
CA ASP A 185 24.71 -19.39 18.92
C ASP A 185 23.44 -18.54 18.72
N VAL A 186 22.82 -18.60 17.53
CA VAL A 186 21.54 -17.93 17.25
C VAL A 186 20.39 -18.64 17.95
N SER A 187 20.34 -19.96 17.84
CA SER A 187 19.22 -20.76 18.38
C SER A 187 19.17 -20.78 19.91
N GLU A 188 20.33 -20.63 20.57
CA GLU A 188 20.51 -20.66 22.03
C GLU A 188 20.44 -19.26 22.68
N ASP A 189 20.41 -18.19 21.87
CA ASP A 189 20.29 -16.81 22.37
C ASP A 189 18.85 -16.52 22.81
N GLU A 190 18.54 -16.79 24.09
CA GLU A 190 17.19 -16.62 24.65
C GLU A 190 16.70 -15.16 24.61
N GLU A 191 17.58 -14.17 24.63
CA GLU A 191 17.18 -12.75 24.50
C GLU A 191 16.70 -12.46 23.07
N LEU A 192 17.45 -12.94 22.06
CA LEU A 192 17.04 -12.87 20.66
C LEU A 192 15.72 -13.61 20.42
N GLN A 193 15.55 -14.80 20.99
CA GLN A 193 14.31 -15.57 20.85
C GLN A 193 13.13 -14.86 21.52
N GLY A 194 13.34 -14.25 22.69
CA GLY A 194 12.34 -13.40 23.35
C GLY A 194 11.93 -12.23 22.47
N TRP A 195 12.89 -11.50 21.92
CA TRP A 195 12.64 -10.34 21.06
C TRP A 195 11.84 -10.70 19.78
N VAL A 196 12.25 -11.75 19.06
CA VAL A 196 11.52 -12.22 17.87
C VAL A 196 10.13 -12.74 18.25
N GLY A 197 10.02 -13.45 19.37
CA GLY A 197 8.76 -13.96 19.89
C GLY A 197 7.76 -12.84 20.24
N GLU A 198 8.24 -11.72 20.78
CA GLU A 198 7.42 -10.53 21.04
C GLU A 198 6.93 -9.88 19.75
N ILE A 199 7.79 -9.73 18.74
CA ILE A 199 7.41 -9.22 17.42
C ILE A 199 6.32 -10.11 16.79
N PHE A 200 6.49 -11.44 16.86
CA PHE A 200 5.50 -12.38 16.36
C PHE A 200 4.17 -12.25 17.13
N THR A 201 4.22 -12.27 18.46
CA THR A 201 3.04 -12.31 19.32
C THR A 201 2.25 -11.01 19.28
N TYR A 202 2.93 -9.87 19.37
CA TYR A 202 2.30 -8.55 19.50
C TYR A 202 2.29 -7.76 18.20
N GLY A 203 3.36 -7.82 17.40
CA GLY A 203 3.47 -7.07 16.14
C GLY A 203 2.58 -7.63 15.03
N VAL A 204 2.51 -8.96 14.91
CA VAL A 204 1.65 -9.65 13.92
C VAL A 204 0.55 -10.50 14.57
N LEU A 205 0.22 -10.20 15.83
CA LEU A 205 -0.90 -10.79 16.58
C LEU A 205 -0.85 -12.32 16.69
N GLY A 206 0.35 -12.92 16.70
CA GLY A 206 0.54 -14.37 16.70
C GLY A 206 -0.02 -15.05 15.44
N ASN A 207 -0.21 -14.31 14.34
CA ASN A 207 -0.80 -14.83 13.12
C ASN A 207 0.19 -15.75 12.40
N ALA A 208 0.08 -17.06 12.65
CA ALA A 208 0.92 -18.08 11.99
C ALA A 208 0.84 -18.06 10.46
N ARG A 209 -0.26 -17.54 9.87
CA ARG A 209 -0.40 -17.43 8.41
C ARG A 209 0.45 -16.31 7.80
N SER A 210 0.95 -15.38 8.62
CA SER A 210 1.84 -14.31 8.17
C SER A 210 3.22 -14.85 7.73
N GLY A 211 3.61 -16.04 8.18
CA GLY A 211 4.95 -16.59 7.91
C GLY A 211 6.09 -15.85 8.63
N PHE A 212 5.79 -14.92 9.55
CA PHE A 212 6.81 -14.35 10.42
C PHE A 212 7.39 -15.43 11.34
N PRO A 213 8.72 -15.43 11.55
CA PRO A 213 9.33 -16.32 12.52
C PRO A 213 8.90 -15.91 13.94
N SER A 214 8.51 -16.90 14.75
CA SER A 214 8.38 -16.72 16.21
C SER A 214 9.69 -17.02 16.94
N ARG A 215 10.65 -17.65 16.24
CA ARG A 215 12.00 -18.00 16.68
C ARG A 215 12.92 -18.01 15.46
N LEU A 216 14.21 -17.82 15.68
CA LEU A 216 15.26 -17.92 14.65
C LEU A 216 16.24 -19.02 15.05
N SER A 217 16.58 -19.89 14.12
CA SER A 217 17.38 -21.10 14.36
C SER A 217 18.74 -21.09 13.68
N SER A 218 19.00 -20.11 12.81
CA SER A 218 20.22 -20.06 12.02
C SER A 218 20.65 -18.63 11.69
N ARG A 219 21.94 -18.45 11.37
CA ARG A 219 22.47 -17.15 10.95
C ARG A 219 21.80 -16.62 9.68
N PRO A 220 21.52 -17.43 8.63
CA PRO A 220 20.78 -16.95 7.46
C PRO A 220 19.39 -16.41 7.81
N GLU A 221 18.66 -17.05 8.73
CA GLU A 221 17.35 -16.56 9.18
C GLU A 221 17.48 -15.21 9.90
N LEU A 222 18.47 -15.06 10.79
CA LEU A 222 18.75 -13.80 11.47
C LEU A 222 19.15 -12.68 10.51
N VAL A 223 20.01 -13.00 9.54
CA VAL A 223 20.45 -12.04 8.51
C VAL A 223 19.26 -11.56 7.70
N LYS A 224 18.40 -12.46 7.23
CA LYS A 224 17.17 -12.09 6.50
C LYS A 224 16.24 -11.23 7.35
N PHE A 225 16.04 -11.59 8.62
CA PHE A 225 15.15 -10.87 9.53
C PHE A 225 15.62 -9.44 9.80
N LEU A 226 16.90 -9.25 10.10
CA LEU A 226 17.49 -7.92 10.31
C LEU A 226 17.56 -7.11 9.02
N THR A 227 17.84 -7.74 7.89
CA THR A 227 17.81 -7.08 6.56
C THR A 227 16.43 -6.52 6.27
N MET A 228 15.37 -7.30 6.52
CA MET A 228 13.99 -6.85 6.38
C MET A 228 13.71 -5.61 7.24
N ILE A 229 14.09 -5.62 8.53
CA ILE A 229 13.86 -4.49 9.43
C ILE A 229 14.55 -3.22 8.93
N ILE A 230 15.85 -3.32 8.61
CA ILE A 230 16.64 -2.17 8.15
C ILE A 230 16.09 -1.65 6.83
N PHE A 231 15.78 -2.53 5.87
CA PHE A 231 15.23 -2.14 4.57
C PHE A 231 13.87 -1.44 4.72
N VAL A 232 12.96 -1.97 5.55
CA VAL A 232 11.64 -1.39 5.79
C VAL A 232 11.76 0.01 6.38
N CYS A 233 12.57 0.17 7.43
CA CYS A 233 12.78 1.46 8.12
C CYS A 233 13.52 2.52 7.29
N SER A 234 14.15 2.14 6.18
CA SER A 234 14.95 3.06 5.35
C SER A 234 14.39 3.12 3.93
N ALA A 235 14.88 2.26 3.05
CA ALA A 235 14.62 2.29 1.61
C ALA A 235 13.13 2.12 1.28
N ARG A 236 12.42 1.22 1.95
CA ARG A 236 10.98 1.03 1.70
C ARG A 236 10.18 2.26 2.08
N HIS A 237 10.38 2.78 3.31
CA HIS A 237 9.70 3.98 3.78
C HIS A 237 9.97 5.16 2.83
N ALA A 238 11.22 5.42 2.47
CA ALA A 238 11.57 6.47 1.50
C ALA A 238 10.85 6.28 0.15
N ALA A 239 10.88 5.07 -0.41
CA ALA A 239 10.26 4.77 -1.71
C ALA A 239 8.74 4.98 -1.74
N VAL A 240 8.05 4.81 -0.61
CA VAL A 240 6.59 4.97 -0.53
C VAL A 240 6.16 6.33 0.02
N ASN A 241 7.08 7.10 0.62
CA ASN A 241 6.80 8.38 1.26
C ASN A 241 7.24 9.59 0.41
N SER A 242 8.47 9.62 -0.09
CA SER A 242 9.09 10.84 -0.65
C SER A 242 8.41 11.36 -1.92
N GLY A 243 7.76 10.49 -2.69
CA GLY A 243 7.04 10.86 -3.91
C GLY A 243 5.57 11.26 -3.73
N GLN A 244 5.04 11.22 -2.51
CA GLN A 244 3.59 11.42 -2.29
C GLN A 244 3.09 12.76 -2.85
N TYR A 245 3.78 13.86 -2.54
CA TYR A 245 3.41 15.17 -3.07
C TYR A 245 3.54 15.25 -4.59
N ASP A 246 4.61 14.69 -5.18
CA ASP A 246 4.83 14.71 -6.63
C ASP A 246 3.69 14.03 -7.41
N TYR A 247 3.20 12.90 -6.91
CA TYR A 247 2.06 12.19 -7.51
C TYR A 247 0.71 12.81 -7.18
N ALA A 248 0.57 13.48 -6.03
CA ALA A 248 -0.72 13.99 -5.55
C ALA A 248 -0.99 15.47 -5.84
N ALA A 249 0.04 16.26 -6.13
CA ALA A 249 -0.08 17.68 -6.48
C ALA A 249 -1.06 17.89 -7.65
N TRP A 250 -1.11 16.93 -8.58
CA TRP A 250 -2.21 16.82 -9.54
C TRP A 250 -3.31 15.90 -9.00
N MET A 251 -4.29 16.49 -8.31
CA MET A 251 -5.38 15.76 -7.64
C MET A 251 -6.07 14.69 -8.51
N PRO A 252 -6.37 14.89 -9.81
CA PRO A 252 -6.97 13.83 -10.63
C PRO A 252 -6.11 12.57 -10.79
N ASN A 253 -4.79 12.63 -10.52
CA ASN A 253 -3.93 11.46 -10.48
C ASN A 253 -3.94 10.75 -9.12
N THR A 254 -4.25 11.44 -8.03
CA THR A 254 -4.26 10.86 -6.67
C THR A 254 -5.39 11.47 -5.84
N PRO A 255 -6.67 11.21 -6.19
CA PRO A 255 -7.78 11.78 -5.46
C PRO A 255 -7.92 11.09 -4.10
N GLY A 256 -7.88 11.88 -3.01
CA GLY A 256 -8.03 11.35 -1.65
C GLY A 256 -9.42 10.81 -1.33
N THR A 257 -10.43 11.30 -2.05
CA THR A 257 -11.83 10.95 -1.81
C THR A 257 -12.68 11.08 -3.08
N MET A 258 -13.90 10.54 -3.06
CA MET A 258 -14.84 10.58 -4.18
C MET A 258 -16.23 10.97 -3.67
N GLN A 259 -16.88 11.96 -4.29
CA GLN A 259 -18.16 12.56 -3.83
C GLN A 259 -19.41 11.90 -4.43
N ARG A 260 -19.26 11.00 -5.40
CA ARG A 260 -20.34 10.25 -6.06
C ARG A 260 -19.98 8.76 -6.10
N PRO A 261 -20.98 7.85 -6.16
CA PRO A 261 -20.70 6.43 -6.30
C PRO A 261 -20.10 6.09 -7.68
N PRO A 262 -19.44 4.92 -7.82
CA PRO A 262 -19.04 4.42 -9.13
C PRO A 262 -20.23 4.29 -10.10
N PRO A 263 -20.04 4.57 -11.40
CA PRO A 263 -21.08 4.40 -12.41
C PRO A 263 -21.53 2.94 -12.51
N ARG A 264 -22.85 2.71 -12.64
CA ARG A 264 -23.43 1.36 -12.77
C ARG A 264 -23.53 0.88 -14.22
N SER A 265 -23.31 1.78 -15.17
CA SER A 265 -23.31 1.47 -16.60
C SER A 265 -22.27 2.31 -17.33
N VAL A 266 -21.83 1.84 -18.51
CA VAL A 266 -20.91 2.61 -19.37
C VAL A 266 -21.51 3.95 -19.79
N THR A 267 -22.84 3.99 -20.00
CA THR A 267 -23.57 5.20 -20.40
C THR A 267 -23.67 6.25 -19.29
N GLU A 268 -23.65 5.84 -18.02
CA GLU A 268 -23.64 6.77 -16.88
C GLU A 268 -22.31 7.51 -16.71
N ALA A 269 -21.21 6.95 -17.23
CA ALA A 269 -19.85 7.46 -17.05
C ALA A 269 -19.55 8.69 -17.94
N THR A 270 -20.34 9.75 -17.74
CA THR A 270 -20.26 11.03 -18.44
C THR A 270 -19.18 11.94 -17.85
N GLU A 271 -18.82 13.00 -18.58
CA GLU A 271 -17.92 14.06 -18.08
C GLU A 271 -18.53 14.80 -16.89
N GLU A 272 -19.84 15.02 -16.88
CA GLU A 272 -20.56 15.61 -15.74
C GLU A 272 -20.41 14.74 -14.48
N LEU A 273 -20.59 13.42 -14.60
CA LEU A 273 -20.38 12.51 -13.48
C LEU A 273 -18.92 12.55 -13.03
N LEU A 274 -17.96 12.56 -13.95
CA LEU A 274 -16.54 12.65 -13.62
C LEU A 274 -16.24 13.90 -12.79
N LEU A 275 -16.64 15.09 -13.25
CA LEU A 275 -16.40 16.36 -12.55
C LEU A 275 -17.13 16.40 -11.21
N GLY A 276 -18.37 15.88 -11.16
CA GLY A 276 -19.15 15.79 -9.92
C GLY A 276 -18.61 14.77 -8.91
N THR A 277 -17.76 13.84 -9.33
CA THR A 277 -17.15 12.79 -8.48
C THR A 277 -15.89 13.29 -7.77
N LEU A 278 -15.17 14.25 -8.35
CA LEU A 278 -13.89 14.75 -7.80
C LEU A 278 -14.03 15.29 -6.37
N PRO A 279 -12.96 15.24 -5.53
CA PRO A 279 -12.89 15.90 -4.24
C PRO A 279 -13.30 17.38 -4.27
N SER A 280 -13.76 17.91 -3.13
CA SER A 280 -13.95 19.35 -2.98
C SER A 280 -12.60 20.08 -2.87
N PRO A 281 -12.55 21.41 -3.09
CA PRO A 281 -11.33 22.19 -2.87
C PRO A 281 -10.78 22.06 -1.45
N GLU A 282 -11.65 22.00 -0.43
CA GLU A 282 -11.24 21.86 0.97
C GLU A 282 -10.60 20.49 1.24
N ALA A 283 -11.20 19.41 0.74
CA ALA A 283 -10.63 18.07 0.86
C ALA A 283 -9.29 17.94 0.11
N THR A 284 -9.22 18.54 -1.08
CA THR A 284 -7.97 18.59 -1.87
C THR A 284 -6.89 19.36 -1.11
N GLY A 285 -7.22 20.54 -0.57
CA GLY A 285 -6.27 21.34 0.21
C GLY A 285 -5.80 20.63 1.48
N ALA A 286 -6.71 19.95 2.19
CA ALA A 286 -6.35 19.15 3.37
C ALA A 286 -5.39 18.01 3.04
N LEU A 287 -5.63 17.29 1.92
CA LEU A 287 -4.73 16.25 1.45
C LEU A 287 -3.35 16.82 1.08
N LEU A 288 -3.30 17.88 0.27
CA LEU A 288 -2.04 18.47 -0.17
C LEU A 288 -1.22 19.01 1.00
N ALA A 289 -1.87 19.61 2.00
CA ALA A 289 -1.20 20.07 3.21
C ALA A 289 -0.62 18.91 4.04
N LEU A 290 -1.36 17.80 4.16
CA LEU A 290 -0.86 16.59 4.82
C LEU A 290 0.35 16.04 4.07
N LEU A 291 0.24 15.85 2.76
CA LEU A 291 1.29 15.27 1.94
C LEU A 291 2.53 16.15 1.83
N SER A 292 2.38 17.49 1.85
CA SER A 292 3.55 18.37 1.91
C SER A 292 4.33 18.22 3.22
N VAL A 293 3.66 17.89 4.33
CA VAL A 293 4.34 17.71 5.62
C VAL A 293 5.05 16.36 5.69
N VAL A 294 4.46 15.31 5.12
CA VAL A 294 5.05 13.95 5.21
C VAL A 294 6.07 13.65 4.11
N SER A 295 5.99 14.30 2.95
CA SER A 295 6.88 14.00 1.82
C SER A 295 8.29 14.55 1.99
N TYR A 296 8.46 15.68 2.67
CA TYR A 296 9.75 16.35 2.83
C TYR A 296 10.35 16.04 4.20
N GLU A 297 11.61 15.61 4.24
CA GLU A 297 12.34 15.46 5.49
C GLU A 297 12.57 16.85 6.11
N GLY A 298 12.34 16.97 7.41
CA GLY A 298 12.47 18.25 8.11
C GLY A 298 13.89 18.82 7.98
N GLY A 299 14.04 19.91 7.23
CA GLY A 299 15.33 20.56 6.99
C GLY A 299 15.57 21.00 5.54
N GLU A 300 14.75 20.55 4.58
CA GLU A 300 14.79 21.09 3.22
C GLU A 300 13.81 22.28 3.07
N PRO A 301 14.26 23.39 2.44
CA PRO A 301 13.53 24.66 2.38
C PRO A 301 12.27 24.63 1.50
#